data_AF-A0A453Q716-F1
#
_entry.id   AF-A0A453Q716-F1
#
_cell.length_a   1.000
_cell.length_b   1.000
_cell.length_c   1.000
_cell.angle_alpha   90.00
_cell.angle_beta   90.00
_cell.angle_gamma   90.00
#
_symmetry.space_group_name_H-M   'P 1'
#
loop_
_entity.id
_entity.type
_entity.pdbx_description
1 polymer ?
#
loop_
_entity_poly.entity_id
_entity_poly.type
_entity_poly.pdbx_seq_one_letter_code
_entity_poly.pdbx_strand_id
1 'polypeptide(L)'
;MKYGRVDITAPEQCPPEGRLPDAGPRLPAEHLREVFYRMGLDDKEIVALSGAHTLGRSRPDRSGWGKPETKYTKDGPGEPGGQSWTAEWLKFDNSYFKDIKEQRDQELLVLPTDAALFDDPSFKVYAEKYAEDQEAFFKDYAEAHAKLSNLGAKFDPPEGFSLD
;
A
#
# COMPACT_ATOMS: atom_id res chain seq x y z
N MET A 1 7.40 11.18 12.92
CA MET A 1 6.21 11.70 12.19
C MET A 1 6.05 13.17 12.53
N LYS A 2 5.39 13.94 11.65
CA LYS A 2 5.08 15.37 11.84
C LYS A 2 3.56 15.57 11.95
N TYR A 3 3.13 16.45 12.85
CA TYR A 3 1.73 16.69 13.22
C TYR A 3 1.38 18.19 13.13
N GLY A 4 0.10 18.51 13.39
CA GLY A 4 -0.45 19.85 13.25
C GLY A 4 -1.10 20.11 11.88
N ARG A 5 -1.61 19.07 11.20
CA ARG A 5 -2.33 19.23 9.93
C ARG A 5 -3.65 19.96 10.18
N VAL A 6 -4.00 20.87 9.27
CA VAL A 6 -5.25 21.63 9.32
C VAL A 6 -6.32 20.91 8.51
N ASP A 7 -7.48 20.69 9.12
CA ASP A 7 -8.63 20.10 8.44
C ASP A 7 -9.30 21.09 7.47
N ILE A 8 -9.93 20.54 6.44
CA ILE A 8 -10.92 21.27 5.64
C ILE A 8 -12.22 21.43 6.43
N THR A 9 -13.04 22.42 6.08
CA THR A 9 -14.25 22.76 6.84
C THR A 9 -15.55 22.52 6.06
N ALA A 10 -15.46 22.18 4.77
CA ALA A 10 -16.61 22.04 3.91
C ALA A 10 -16.41 20.91 2.86
N PRO A 11 -17.47 20.19 2.47
CA PRO A 11 -17.38 19.06 1.54
C PRO A 11 -16.95 19.48 0.12
N GLU A 12 -17.15 20.73 -0.27
CA GLU A 12 -16.70 21.26 -1.57
C GLU A 12 -15.16 21.35 -1.66
N GLN A 13 -14.46 21.25 -0.53
CA GLN A 13 -13.00 21.19 -0.47
C GLN A 13 -12.46 19.77 -0.65
N CYS A 14 -13.34 18.75 -0.70
CA CYS A 14 -12.93 17.40 -1.04
C CYS A 14 -12.39 17.36 -2.48
N PRO A 15 -11.31 16.60 -2.74
CA PRO A 15 -10.83 16.42 -4.10
C PRO A 15 -11.87 15.66 -4.93
N PRO A 16 -11.92 15.87 -6.26
CA PRO A 16 -12.72 15.05 -7.14
C PRO A 16 -12.26 13.58 -7.09
N GLU A 17 -13.17 12.67 -7.41
CA GLU A 17 -12.89 11.25 -7.63
C GLU A 17 -11.84 11.03 -8.73
N GLY A 18 -11.17 9.87 -8.72
CA GLY A 18 -10.20 9.46 -9.74
C GLY A 18 -8.76 9.84 -9.46
N ARG A 19 -8.45 10.37 -8.26
CA ARG A 19 -7.07 10.66 -7.84
C ARG A 19 -6.36 9.49 -7.15
N LEU A 20 -7.09 8.44 -6.79
CA LEU A 20 -6.56 7.22 -6.17
C LEU A 20 -6.32 6.13 -7.23
N PRO A 21 -5.41 5.19 -6.99
CA PRO A 21 -5.11 4.15 -7.96
C PRO A 21 -6.20 3.06 -7.98
N ASP A 22 -6.61 2.65 -9.18
CA ASP A 22 -7.26 1.36 -9.45
C ASP A 22 -6.30 0.17 -9.30
N ALA A 23 -6.84 -0.96 -8.81
CA ALA A 23 -6.11 -2.22 -8.63
C ALA A 23 -5.96 -3.06 -9.92
N GLY A 24 -6.87 -2.88 -10.89
CA GLY A 24 -6.90 -3.65 -12.15
C GLY A 24 -6.95 -2.80 -13.42
N PRO A 25 -6.10 -1.77 -13.58
CA PRO A 25 -6.02 -1.02 -14.83
C PRO A 25 -5.43 -1.91 -15.94
N ARG A 26 -5.59 -1.48 -17.20
CA ARG A 26 -5.05 -2.23 -18.36
C ARG A 26 -3.52 -2.36 -18.33
N LEU A 27 -2.82 -1.31 -17.86
CA LEU A 27 -1.36 -1.25 -17.75
C LEU A 27 -0.97 -0.89 -16.31
N PRO A 28 -0.89 -1.87 -15.39
CA PRO A 28 -0.69 -1.62 -13.96
C PRO A 28 0.55 -0.80 -13.61
N ALA A 29 1.71 -1.10 -14.19
CA ALA A 29 2.93 -0.38 -13.86
C ALA A 29 2.90 1.10 -14.32
N GLU A 30 2.36 1.36 -15.51
CA GLU A 30 2.18 2.72 -16.02
C GLU A 30 1.17 3.50 -15.18
N HIS A 31 0.06 2.87 -14.80
CA HIS A 31 -0.95 3.47 -13.94
C HIS A 31 -0.41 3.83 -12.55
N LEU A 32 0.39 2.93 -11.94
CA LEU A 32 1.08 3.25 -10.68
C LEU A 32 1.98 4.48 -10.84
N ARG A 33 2.74 4.60 -11.92
CA ARG A 33 3.53 5.81 -12.20
C ARG A 33 2.66 7.04 -12.40
N GLU A 34 1.59 6.96 -13.20
CA GLU A 34 0.67 8.08 -13.43
C GLU A 34 0.13 8.66 -12.11
N VAL A 35 -0.29 7.78 -11.20
CA VAL A 35 -0.86 8.17 -9.91
C VAL A 35 0.20 8.70 -8.95
N PHE A 36 1.27 7.96 -8.74
CA PHE A 36 2.26 8.27 -7.69
C PHE A 36 3.26 9.34 -8.12
N TYR A 37 3.62 9.45 -9.40
CA TYR A 37 4.49 10.54 -9.86
C TYR A 37 3.80 11.89 -9.75
N ARG A 38 2.48 11.95 -9.96
CA ARG A 38 1.68 13.16 -9.69
C ARG A 38 1.74 13.57 -8.21
N MET A 39 1.94 12.61 -7.31
CA MET A 39 2.13 12.84 -5.87
C MET A 39 3.57 13.21 -5.50
N GLY A 40 4.51 13.22 -6.47
CA GLY A 40 5.93 13.44 -6.23
C GLY A 40 6.62 12.24 -5.58
N LEU A 41 6.06 11.04 -5.74
CA LEU A 41 6.62 9.78 -5.24
C LEU A 41 7.29 9.01 -6.38
N ASP A 42 8.47 8.46 -6.13
CA ASP A 42 9.28 7.74 -7.12
C ASP A 42 9.03 6.22 -7.13
N ASP A 43 9.74 5.48 -8.00
CA ASP A 43 9.62 4.03 -8.13
C ASP A 43 9.96 3.28 -6.83
N LYS A 44 10.93 3.76 -6.05
CA LYS A 44 11.29 3.16 -4.76
C LYS A 44 10.14 3.31 -3.77
N GLU A 45 9.56 4.51 -3.72
CA GLU A 45 8.48 4.86 -2.82
C GLU A 45 7.17 4.15 -3.18
N ILE A 46 6.88 3.97 -4.48
CA ILE A 46 5.76 3.14 -4.97
C ILE A 46 5.88 1.72 -4.40
N VAL A 47 7.01 1.06 -4.65
CA VAL A 47 7.21 -0.34 -4.25
C VAL A 47 7.21 -0.48 -2.73
N ALA A 48 7.86 0.44 -2.01
CA ALA A 48 7.89 0.42 -0.55
C ALA A 48 6.47 0.55 0.01
N LEU A 49 5.70 1.56 -0.42
CA LEU A 49 4.36 1.82 0.09
C LEU A 49 3.37 0.70 -0.24
N SER A 50 3.48 0.05 -1.40
CA SER A 50 2.67 -1.15 -1.71
C SER A 50 2.88 -2.27 -0.69
N GLY A 51 4.04 -2.32 -0.03
CA GLY A 51 4.33 -3.21 1.10
C GLY A 51 3.36 -3.09 2.27
N ALA A 52 2.59 -2.00 2.36
CA ALA A 52 1.50 -1.87 3.34
C ALA A 52 0.45 -2.98 3.23
N HIS A 53 0.29 -3.61 2.05
CA HIS A 53 -0.56 -4.78 1.85
C HIS A 53 -0.09 -6.01 2.66
N THR A 54 1.07 -5.98 3.32
CA THR A 54 1.39 -6.97 4.36
C THR A 54 0.36 -6.97 5.50
N LEU A 55 -0.35 -5.84 5.69
CA LEU A 55 -1.46 -5.71 6.62
C LEU A 55 -2.80 -5.74 5.89
N GLY A 56 -3.76 -6.42 6.50
CA GLY A 56 -5.15 -6.39 6.07
C GLY A 56 -5.47 -7.33 4.92
N ARG A 57 -6.56 -7.01 4.23
CA ARG A 57 -7.25 -7.89 3.30
C ARG A 57 -8.21 -7.12 2.41
N SER A 58 -8.44 -7.63 1.22
CA SER A 58 -9.48 -7.15 0.31
C SER A 58 -10.81 -7.86 0.54
N ARG A 59 -11.91 -7.22 0.15
CA ARG A 59 -13.27 -7.76 0.26
C ARG A 59 -14.06 -7.52 -1.03
N PRO A 60 -14.77 -8.52 -1.57
CA PRO A 60 -15.57 -8.36 -2.78
C PRO A 60 -16.76 -7.42 -2.59
N ASP A 61 -17.31 -7.31 -1.39
CA ASP A 61 -18.38 -6.36 -1.03
C ASP A 61 -17.89 -4.92 -0.79
N ARG A 62 -16.57 -4.67 -0.86
CA ARG A 62 -15.98 -3.34 -0.77
C ARG A 62 -15.33 -2.92 -2.09
N SER A 63 -14.15 -3.47 -2.40
CA SER A 63 -13.39 -3.11 -3.60
C SER A 63 -13.79 -3.93 -4.83
N GLY A 64 -14.55 -5.00 -4.65
CA GLY A 64 -14.80 -6.01 -5.69
C GLY A 64 -13.70 -7.08 -5.81
N TRP A 65 -12.60 -6.96 -5.07
CA TRP A 65 -11.45 -7.87 -5.17
C TRP A 65 -11.37 -8.88 -4.03
N GLY A 66 -10.84 -10.05 -4.36
CA GLY A 66 -10.56 -11.13 -3.41
C GLY A 66 -11.76 -12.04 -3.15
N LYS A 67 -11.50 -13.16 -2.46
CA LYS A 67 -12.51 -14.12 -2.01
C LYS A 67 -13.35 -13.55 -0.86
N PRO A 68 -14.61 -14.02 -0.68
CA PRO A 68 -15.43 -13.66 0.48
C PRO A 68 -14.81 -14.06 1.83
N GLU A 69 -14.01 -15.12 1.85
CA GLU A 69 -13.26 -15.60 3.02
C GLU A 69 -12.14 -16.57 2.59
N THR A 70 -11.20 -16.83 3.49
CA THR A 70 -10.12 -17.81 3.34
C THR A 70 -9.85 -18.52 4.66
N LYS A 71 -8.99 -19.55 4.64
CA LYS A 71 -8.49 -20.18 5.86
C LYS A 71 -7.81 -19.21 6.86
N TYR A 72 -7.33 -18.05 6.41
CA TYR A 72 -6.64 -17.05 7.24
C TYR A 72 -7.56 -16.00 7.86
N THR A 73 -8.77 -15.83 7.31
CA THR A 73 -9.62 -14.66 7.60
C THR A 73 -11.00 -15.04 8.12
N LYS A 74 -11.40 -16.31 8.00
CA LYS A 74 -12.71 -16.85 8.42
C LYS A 74 -12.99 -16.77 9.92
N ASP A 75 -11.94 -16.70 10.75
CA ASP A 75 -12.07 -16.72 12.22
C ASP A 75 -11.65 -15.40 12.89
N GLY A 76 -11.33 -14.36 12.10
CA GLY A 76 -10.86 -13.07 12.62
C GLY A 76 -9.37 -13.07 13.04
N PRO A 77 -8.95 -12.22 13.99
CA PRO A 77 -9.77 -11.39 14.89
C PRO A 77 -10.48 -10.22 14.18
N GLY A 78 -11.39 -9.54 14.88
CA GLY A 78 -12.28 -8.53 14.29
C GLY A 78 -13.39 -9.14 13.42
N GLU A 79 -13.94 -8.36 12.49
CA GLU A 79 -14.95 -8.85 11.54
C GLU A 79 -14.34 -9.89 10.58
N PRO A 80 -14.80 -11.15 10.54
CA PRO A 80 -14.22 -12.18 9.66
C PRO A 80 -14.47 -11.95 8.16
N GLY A 81 -13.81 -12.73 7.30
CA GLY A 81 -13.97 -12.70 5.84
C GLY A 81 -12.97 -11.82 5.08
N GLY A 82 -13.08 -11.76 3.76
CA GLY A 82 -12.09 -11.17 2.86
C GLY A 82 -10.88 -12.09 2.60
N GLN A 83 -9.96 -11.61 1.77
CA GLN A 83 -8.75 -12.32 1.36
C GLN A 83 -7.51 -11.45 1.62
N SER A 84 -6.58 -11.95 2.44
CA SER A 84 -5.33 -11.26 2.75
C SER A 84 -4.24 -11.54 1.72
N TRP A 85 -3.23 -10.67 1.66
CA TRP A 85 -2.01 -10.91 0.87
C TRP A 85 -1.01 -11.78 1.61
N THR A 86 -1.05 -11.77 2.94
CA THR A 86 -0.16 -12.54 3.80
C THR A 86 -0.97 -13.41 4.77
N ALA A 87 -0.36 -14.48 5.27
CA ALA A 87 -0.98 -15.34 6.27
C ALA A 87 -1.17 -14.59 7.61
N GLU A 88 -0.14 -13.87 8.06
CA GLU A 88 -0.15 -13.06 9.27
C GLU A 88 -0.56 -11.60 8.97
N TRP A 89 -1.76 -11.39 8.44
CA TRP A 89 -2.26 -10.09 7.95
C TRP A 89 -2.42 -8.98 9.02
N LEU A 90 -2.04 -9.23 10.26
CA LEU A 90 -1.96 -8.24 11.34
C LEU A 90 -0.53 -7.93 11.78
N LYS A 91 0.46 -8.48 11.08
CA LYS A 91 1.87 -8.29 11.33
C LYS A 91 2.50 -7.51 10.19
N PHE A 92 3.20 -6.44 10.55
CA PHE A 92 3.94 -5.65 9.59
C PHE A 92 5.34 -6.24 9.42
N ASP A 93 5.57 -6.91 8.29
CA ASP A 93 6.86 -7.48 7.90
C ASP A 93 7.01 -7.49 6.37
N ASN A 94 8.07 -8.12 5.84
CA ASN A 94 8.30 -8.17 4.39
C ASN A 94 7.64 -9.37 3.69
N SER A 95 6.73 -10.10 4.36
CA SER A 95 6.09 -11.29 3.79
C SER A 95 5.31 -10.98 2.53
N TYR A 96 4.70 -9.79 2.42
CA TYR A 96 4.02 -9.33 1.21
C TYR A 96 4.88 -9.52 -0.06
N PHE A 97 6.13 -9.06 -0.06
CA PHE A 97 7.00 -9.16 -1.24
C PHE A 97 7.36 -10.61 -1.56
N LYS A 98 7.48 -11.47 -0.54
CA LYS A 98 7.74 -12.91 -0.72
C LYS A 98 6.51 -13.61 -1.30
N ASP A 99 5.35 -13.35 -0.72
CA ASP A 99 4.09 -14.02 -1.06
C ASP A 99 3.63 -13.68 -2.49
N ILE A 100 3.68 -12.40 -2.90
CA ILE A 100 3.28 -12.00 -4.25
C ILE A 100 4.30 -12.43 -5.34
N LYS A 101 5.57 -12.65 -4.97
CA LYS A 101 6.60 -13.19 -5.86
C LYS A 101 6.43 -14.68 -6.07
N GLU A 102 6.23 -15.43 -4.98
CA GLU A 102 6.17 -16.89 -5.02
C GLU A 102 4.83 -17.44 -5.49
N GLN A 103 3.73 -16.77 -5.12
CA GLN A 103 2.34 -17.14 -5.47
C GLN A 103 2.02 -18.62 -5.24
N ARG A 104 2.60 -19.23 -4.19
CA ARG A 104 2.45 -20.66 -3.89
C ARG A 104 1.13 -20.99 -3.19
N ASP A 105 0.54 -20.01 -2.51
CA ASP A 105 -0.72 -20.19 -1.78
C ASP A 105 -1.86 -19.46 -2.50
N GLN A 106 -2.79 -20.23 -3.08
CA GLN A 106 -3.96 -19.71 -3.80
C GLN A 106 -5.00 -19.04 -2.88
N GLU A 107 -4.83 -19.13 -1.56
CA GLU A 107 -5.62 -18.37 -0.58
C GLU A 107 -5.08 -16.95 -0.39
N LEU A 108 -3.83 -16.67 -0.78
CA LEU A 108 -3.27 -15.32 -0.70
C LEU A 108 -3.60 -14.52 -1.97
N LEU A 109 -3.94 -13.25 -1.78
CA LEU A 109 -4.31 -12.35 -2.85
C LEU A 109 -3.07 -11.80 -3.58
N VAL A 110 -3.18 -11.67 -4.89
CA VAL A 110 -2.26 -10.87 -5.72
C VAL A 110 -3.11 -10.08 -6.70
N LEU A 111 -3.14 -8.75 -6.56
CA LEU A 111 -3.80 -7.87 -7.53
C LEU A 111 -2.91 -7.64 -8.75
N PRO A 112 -3.46 -7.20 -9.89
CA PRO A 112 -2.66 -6.78 -11.04
C PRO A 112 -1.59 -5.74 -10.71
N THR A 113 -1.89 -4.79 -9.81
CA THR A 113 -0.91 -3.79 -9.34
C THR A 113 0.16 -4.36 -8.40
N ASP A 114 -0.11 -5.47 -7.70
CA ASP A 114 0.91 -6.15 -6.89
C ASP A 114 1.86 -6.95 -7.79
N ALA A 115 1.31 -7.68 -8.76
CA ALA A 115 2.09 -8.42 -9.75
C ALA A 115 3.03 -7.50 -10.55
N ALA A 116 2.56 -6.29 -10.87
CA ALA A 116 3.35 -5.27 -11.55
C ALA A 116 4.69 -4.95 -10.88
N LEU A 117 4.80 -5.12 -9.55
CA LEU A 117 6.02 -4.84 -8.81
C LEU A 117 7.17 -5.81 -9.16
N PHE A 118 6.86 -7.03 -9.60
CA PHE A 118 7.84 -8.03 -10.03
C PHE A 118 7.92 -8.20 -11.56
N ASP A 119 6.94 -7.67 -12.30
CA ASP A 119 6.92 -7.66 -13.77
C ASP A 119 7.66 -6.45 -14.37
N ASP A 120 7.52 -5.26 -13.76
CA ASP A 120 8.19 -4.05 -14.25
C ASP A 120 9.69 -4.06 -13.91
N PRO A 121 10.59 -3.82 -14.89
CA PRO A 121 12.03 -3.91 -14.67
C PRO A 121 12.59 -2.97 -13.58
N SER A 122 12.00 -1.79 -13.40
CA SER A 122 12.48 -0.81 -12.41
C SER A 122 11.92 -1.10 -11.03
N PHE A 123 10.63 -1.42 -10.93
CA PHE A 123 10.01 -1.81 -9.65
C PHE A 123 10.64 -3.08 -9.09
N LYS A 124 10.92 -4.06 -9.96
CA LYS A 124 11.48 -5.34 -9.57
C LYS A 124 12.78 -5.22 -8.78
N VAL A 125 13.62 -4.22 -9.07
CA VAL A 125 14.86 -3.98 -8.32
C VAL A 125 14.58 -3.77 -6.83
N TYR A 126 13.55 -2.99 -6.51
CA TYR A 126 13.16 -2.73 -5.12
C TYR A 126 12.35 -3.87 -4.52
N ALA A 127 11.47 -4.50 -5.31
CA ALA A 127 10.63 -5.60 -4.83
C ALA A 127 11.47 -6.84 -4.45
N GLU A 128 12.47 -7.18 -5.28
CA GLU A 128 13.44 -8.24 -4.98
C GLU A 128 14.27 -7.90 -3.73
N LYS A 129 14.77 -6.65 -3.65
CA LYS A 129 15.49 -6.16 -2.46
C LYS A 129 14.66 -6.34 -1.19
N TYR A 130 13.40 -5.91 -1.19
CA TYR A 130 12.55 -5.99 0.00
C TYR A 130 12.11 -7.43 0.33
N ALA A 131 12.00 -8.32 -0.65
CA ALA A 131 11.74 -9.74 -0.38
C ALA A 131 12.91 -10.40 0.38
N GLU A 132 14.15 -9.98 0.12
CA GLU A 132 15.35 -10.55 0.74
C GLU A 132 15.77 -9.81 2.02
N ASP A 133 15.52 -8.50 2.11
CA ASP A 133 16.00 -7.63 3.17
C ASP A 133 14.85 -6.84 3.82
N GLN A 134 14.42 -7.30 5.00
CA GLN A 134 13.36 -6.65 5.78
C GLN A 134 13.82 -5.31 6.37
N GLU A 135 15.10 -5.16 6.74
CA GLU A 135 15.60 -3.92 7.33
C GLU A 135 15.60 -2.81 6.28
N ALA A 136 16.01 -3.13 5.05
CA ALA A 136 15.88 -2.23 3.92
C ALA A 136 14.43 -1.84 3.65
N PHE A 137 13.50 -2.81 3.66
CA PHE A 137 12.07 -2.52 3.52
C PHE A 137 11.59 -1.56 4.60
N PHE A 138 11.86 -1.85 5.87
CA PHE A 138 11.39 -1.01 6.98
C PHE A 138 11.97 0.41 6.91
N LYS A 139 13.24 0.56 6.55
CA LYS A 139 13.87 1.87 6.38
C LYS A 139 13.19 2.67 5.27
N ASP A 140 13.10 2.09 4.07
CA ASP A 140 12.53 2.78 2.91
C ASP A 140 11.02 3.02 3.09
N TYR A 141 10.29 2.11 3.74
CA TYR A 141 8.87 2.28 4.09
C TYR A 141 8.65 3.42 5.09
N ALA A 142 9.46 3.50 6.15
CA ALA A 142 9.32 4.56 7.15
C ALA A 142 9.51 5.95 6.53
N GLU A 143 10.51 6.10 5.65
CA GLU A 143 10.77 7.33 4.90
C GLU A 143 9.60 7.66 3.95
N ALA A 144 9.17 6.71 3.12
CA ALA A 144 8.11 6.90 2.14
C ALA A 144 6.76 7.18 2.81
N HIS A 145 6.41 6.47 3.87
CA HIS A 145 5.17 6.67 4.62
C HIS A 145 5.13 8.03 5.32
N ALA A 146 6.26 8.47 5.89
CA ALA A 146 6.36 9.82 6.45
C ALA A 146 6.17 10.89 5.37
N LYS A 147 6.78 10.73 4.19
CA LYS A 147 6.60 11.65 3.05
C LYS A 147 5.14 11.68 2.58
N LEU A 148 4.54 10.51 2.33
CA LEU A 148 3.12 10.36 1.95
C LEU A 148 2.19 11.08 2.94
N SER A 149 2.42 10.88 4.24
CA SER A 149 1.58 11.48 5.28
C SER A 149 1.58 13.02 5.27
N ASN A 150 2.56 13.66 4.63
CA ASN A 150 2.69 15.11 4.59
C ASN A 150 2.18 15.73 3.28
N LEU A 151 1.82 14.91 2.27
CA LEU A 151 1.46 15.42 0.95
C LEU A 151 0.22 16.29 0.99
N GLY A 152 0.31 17.49 0.40
CA GLY A 152 -0.78 18.46 0.30
C GLY A 152 -1.22 19.08 1.63
N ALA A 153 -0.63 18.68 2.76
CA ALA A 153 -1.04 19.16 4.07
C ALA A 153 -0.58 20.61 4.30
N LYS A 154 -1.51 21.43 4.82
CA LYS A 154 -1.19 22.68 5.50
C LYS A 154 -0.99 22.39 6.98
N PHE A 155 0.05 22.97 7.58
CA PHE A 155 0.35 22.80 9.00
C PHE A 155 0.14 24.10 9.79
N ASP A 156 -0.20 23.95 11.07
CA ASP A 156 -0.21 25.01 12.08
C ASP A 156 0.44 24.52 13.39
N PRO A 157 1.64 25.02 13.78
CA PRO A 157 2.42 26.05 13.09
C PRO A 157 2.91 25.59 11.69
N PRO A 158 3.35 26.49 10.79
CA PRO A 158 3.71 26.14 9.40
C PRO A 158 4.74 25.02 9.26
N GLU A 159 5.68 24.93 10.19
CA GLU A 159 6.68 23.87 10.28
C GLU A 159 6.08 22.52 10.73
N GLY A 160 4.91 22.51 11.38
CA GLY A 160 4.35 21.39 12.11
C GLY A 160 5.10 21.11 13.41
N PHE A 161 4.67 20.10 14.17
CA PHE A 161 5.33 19.68 15.41
C PHE A 161 5.54 18.17 15.48
N SER A 162 6.48 17.73 16.32
CA SER A 162 6.73 16.33 16.63
C SER A 162 6.17 15.98 18.01
N LEU A 163 5.83 14.72 18.22
CA LEU A 163 5.52 14.17 19.54
C LEU A 163 6.77 13.45 20.05
N ASP A 164 7.10 13.65 21.33
CA ASP A 164 8.18 12.96 22.03
C ASP A 164 7.80 11.50 22.37
#